data_AF-A0A133Y0S9-F1
#
_entry.id   AF-A0A133Y0S9-F1
#
_cell.length_a   1.000
_cell.length_b   1.000
_cell.length_c   1.000
_cell.angle_alpha   90.00
_cell.angle_beta   90.00
_cell.angle_gamma   90.00
#
_symmetry.space_group_name_H-M   'P 1'
#
loop_
_entity.id
_entity.type
_entity.pdbx_description
1 polymer ?
#
loop_
_entity_poly.entity_id
_entity_poly.type
_entity_poly.pdbx_seq_one_letter_code
_entity_poly.pdbx_strand_id
1 'polypeptide(L)' 'MQHPYKRYEQDKTWAIVNNLINDLLDNNDIELQTPIEYVVGYICKGLLDSQSGEGKTNVTNQK' A
#
# COMPACT_ATOMS: atom_id res chain seq x y z
N MET A 1 -9.21 -15.14 -0.43
CA MET A 1 -10.16 -14.42 -1.31
C MET A 1 -9.43 -13.94 -2.57
N GLN A 2 -10.12 -13.62 -3.67
CA GLN A 2 -9.49 -12.90 -4.79
C GLN A 2 -9.51 -11.39 -4.49
N HIS A 3 -8.34 -10.75 -4.50
CA HIS A 3 -8.17 -9.29 -4.45
C HIS A 3 -7.18 -8.87 -5.56
N PRO A 4 -7.20 -7.61 -6.03
CA PRO A 4 -6.39 -7.18 -7.19
C PRO A 4 -4.90 -7.04 -6.90
N TYR A 5 -4.50 -7.13 -5.62
CA TYR A 5 -3.15 -6.77 -5.14
C TYR A 5 -2.20 -7.96 -5.00
N LYS A 6 -2.53 -9.14 -5.55
CA LYS A 6 -1.73 -10.37 -5.40
C LYS A 6 -0.26 -10.22 -5.79
N ARG A 7 0.03 -9.38 -6.81
CA ARG A 7 1.41 -9.15 -7.27
C ARG A 7 2.33 -8.55 -6.19
N TYR A 8 1.75 -7.94 -5.16
CA TYR A 8 2.50 -7.28 -4.09
C TYR A 8 2.71 -8.17 -2.87
N GLU A 9 1.97 -9.28 -2.71
CA GLU A 9 2.06 -10.17 -1.54
C GLU A 9 3.46 -10.78 -1.33
N GLN A 10 4.21 -10.94 -2.41
CA GLN A 10 5.56 -11.51 -2.39
C GLN A 10 6.64 -10.47 -2.03
N ASP A 11 6.30 -9.18 -2.01
CA ASP A 11 7.25 -8.13 -1.67
C ASP A 11 7.38 -7.97 -0.15
N LYS A 12 8.60 -7.74 0.36
CA LYS A 12 8.84 -7.49 1.79
C LYS A 12 8.00 -6.34 2.35
N THR A 13 7.66 -5.36 1.52
CA THR A 13 6.82 -4.21 1.84
C THR A 13 5.43 -4.65 2.28
N TRP A 14 4.89 -5.73 1.69
CA TRP A 14 3.60 -6.29 2.10
C TRP A 14 3.62 -6.73 3.56
N ALA A 15 4.62 -7.53 3.95
CA ALA A 15 4.72 -8.02 5.33
C ALA A 15 4.87 -6.86 6.33
N ILE A 16 5.69 -5.86 6.00
CA ILE A 16 5.90 -4.67 6.84
C ILE A 16 4.58 -3.89 7.01
N VAL A 17 3.93 -3.53 5.89
CA VAL A 17 2.68 -2.76 5.93
C VAL A 17 1.57 -3.54 6.62
N ASN A 18 1.44 -4.83 6.33
CA ASN A 18 0.47 -5.69 7.00
C ASN A 18 0.64 -5.68 8.51
N ASN A 19 1.87 -5.82 9.01
CA ASN A 19 2.13 -5.79 10.45
C ASN A 19 1.77 -4.43 11.05
N LEU A 20 2.17 -3.33 10.42
CA LEU A 20 1.82 -1.97 10.90
C LEU A 20 0.31 -1.74 10.94
N ILE A 21 -0.45 -2.21 9.94
CA ILE A 21 -1.91 -2.10 9.93
C ILE A 21 -2.55 -2.96 11.03
N ASN A 22 -2.02 -4.17 11.30
CA ASN A 22 -2.50 -4.98 12.41
C ASN A 22 -2.19 -4.33 13.77
N ASP A 23 -1.00 -3.74 13.97
CA ASP A 23 -0.67 -3.03 15.20
C ASP A 23 -1.67 -1.88 15.48
N LEU A 24 -2.07 -1.14 14.44
CA LEU A 24 -3.08 -0.07 14.56
C LEU A 24 -4.48 -0.61 14.89
N LEU A 25 -4.84 -1.79 14.35
CA LEU A 25 -6.11 -2.44 14.69
C LEU A 25 -6.11 -2.94 16.13
N ASP A 26 -5.03 -3.58 16.57
CA ASP A 26 -4.88 -4.11 17.92
C ASP A 26 -4.89 -3.00 18.98
N ASN A 27 -4.33 -1.83 18.65
CA ASN A 27 -4.38 -0.64 19.50
C ASN A 27 -5.73 0.09 19.44
N ASN A 28 -6.69 -0.34 18.60
CA ASN A 28 -7.94 0.37 18.30
C ASN A 28 -7.73 1.81 17.78
N ASP A 29 -6.60 2.07 17.13
CA ASP A 29 -6.31 3.37 16.52
C ASP A 29 -7.10 3.55 15.20
N ILE A 30 -7.42 2.44 14.53
CA ILE A 30 -8.22 2.41 13.30
C ILE A 30 -9.26 1.29 13.31
N GLU A 31 -10.29 1.44 12.49
CA GLU A 31 -11.23 0.36 12.14
C GLU A 31 -11.23 0.19 10.62
N LEU A 32 -11.11 -1.05 10.12
CA LEU A 32 -11.18 -1.32 8.69
C LEU A 32 -12.62 -1.62 8.25
N GLN A 33 -13.09 -0.90 7.22
CA GLN A 33 -14.38 -1.17 6.57
C GLN A 33 -14.29 -2.13 5.37
N THR A 34 -13.09 -2.64 5.08
CA THR A 34 -12.79 -3.55 3.98
C THR A 34 -11.76 -4.58 4.46
N PRO A 35 -11.66 -5.77 3.82
CA PRO A 35 -10.62 -6.73 4.17
C PRO A 35 -9.21 -6.12 4.11
N ILE A 36 -8.35 -6.53 5.04
CA ILE A 36 -7.01 -5.96 5.23
C ILE A 36 -6.15 -6.03 3.96
N GLU A 37 -6.34 -7.05 3.12
CA GLU A 37 -5.59 -7.23 1.88
C GLU A 37 -5.86 -6.13 0.85
N TYR A 38 -7.03 -5.47 0.92
CA TYR A 38 -7.32 -4.30 0.08
C TYR A 38 -6.57 -3.06 0.54
N VAL A 39 -6.45 -2.86 1.86
CA VAL A 39 -5.75 -1.72 2.47
C VAL A 39 -4.25 -1.87 2.28
N VAL A 40 -3.70 -3.01 2.72
CA VAL A 40 -2.28 -3.35 2.57
C VAL A 40 -1.90 -3.29 1.09
N GLY A 41 -2.69 -3.92 0.23
CA GLY A 41 -2.42 -3.95 -1.20
C GLY A 41 -2.42 -2.59 -1.88
N TYR A 42 -3.32 -1.67 -1.49
CA TYR A 42 -3.35 -0.32 -2.02
C TYR A 42 -2.12 0.50 -1.59
N ILE A 43 -1.71 0.38 -0.33
CA ILE A 43 -0.52 1.06 0.20
C ILE A 43 0.74 0.51 -0.50
N CYS A 44 0.88 -0.81 -0.60
CA CYS A 44 2.00 -1.44 -1.32
C CYS A 44 2.06 -1.01 -2.78
N LYS A 45 0.91 -0.91 -3.47
CA LYS A 45 0.84 -0.36 -4.82
C LYS A 45 1.44 1.04 -4.88
N GLY A 46 1.04 1.94 -3.98
CA GLY A 46 1.58 3.30 -3.93
C GLY A 46 3.10 3.32 -3.73
N LEU A 47 3.62 2.55 -2.78
CA LEU A 47 5.04 2.53 -2.44
C LEU A 47 5.93 1.89 -3.52
N LEU A 48 5.48 0.80 -4.13
CA LEU A 48 6.28 0.01 -5.08
C LEU A 48 6.17 0.55 -6.51
N ASP A 49 4.98 1.02 -6.91
CA ASP A 49 4.82 1.66 -8.23
C ASP A 49 5.57 3.00 -8.28
N SER A 50 5.69 3.71 -7.14
CA SER A 50 6.46 4.98 -7.07
C SER A 50 7.97 4.76 -7.15
N GLN A 51 8.49 3.67 -6.59
CA GLN A 51 9.92 3.33 -6.69
C GLN A 51 10.32 2.85 -8.09
N SER A 52 9.36 2.33 -8.84
CA SER A 52 9.56 1.93 -10.24
C SER A 52 9.55 3.12 -11.23
N GLY A 53 9.36 4.34 -10.71
CA GLY A 53 9.05 5.55 -11.47
C GLY A 53 10.02 6.73 -11.29
N GLU A 54 11.27 6.52 -10.86
CA GLU A 54 12.32 7.52 -11.09
C GLU A 54 12.60 7.64 -12.60
N GLY A 55 11.80 8.47 -13.27
CA GLY A 55 11.91 8.65 -14.70
C GLY A 55 10.84 9.48 -15.42
N LYS A 56 9.89 10.16 -14.76
CA LYS A 56 9.15 11.29 -15.37
C LYS A 56 8.74 12.34 -14.33
N THR A 57 9.64 13.28 -14.09
CA THR A 57 9.33 14.61 -13.55
C THR A 57 8.31 15.28 -14.48
N ASN A 58 7.03 15.31 -14.11
CA ASN A 58 6.12 16.30 -14.67
C ASN A 58 6.42 17.63 -14.00
N VAL A 59 7.38 18.37 -14.55
CA VAL A 59 7.40 19.83 -14.33
C VAL A 59 6.22 20.36 -15.13
N THR A 60 5.11 20.64 -14.45
CA THR A 60 4.04 21.47 -14.99
C THR A 60 3.90 22.68 -14.08
N ASN A 61 4.85 23.61 -14.18
CA ASN A 61 4.55 24.98 -13.78
C ASN A 61 3.70 25.60 -14.90
N GLN A 62 2.42 25.78 -14.61
CA GLN A 62 1.58 26.76 -15.28
C GLN A 62 1.64 28.08 -14.49
N LYS A 63 1.77 29.16 -15.26
CA LYS A 63 1.81 30.60 -14.94
C LYS A 63 3.15 31.17 -14.51
#